data_AF-A0A497LL34-F1
#
_entry.id   AF-A0A497LL34-F1
#
_cell.length_a   1.000
_cell.length_b   1.000
_cell.length_c   1.000
_cell.angle_alpha   90.00
_cell.angle_beta   90.00
_cell.angle_gamma   90.00
#
_symmetry.space_group_name_H-M   'P 1'
#
loop_
_entity.id
_entity.type
_entity.pdbx_description
1 polymer ?
#
loop_
_entity_poly.entity_id
_entity_poly.type
_entity_poly.pdbx_seq_one_letter_code
_entity_poly.pdbx_strand_id
1 'polypeptide(L)'
;VIIHPYFGDALLFAKAVHDLGWKPMFIAGQGACGFADPESIESGGETVEDITQTYSYSWARNTAYNNWFVSEFEKRYGKKPTEAGGIVSYSLWTIKEALELYGEMFPEDETLDPDHLRDAFMAVEITSGPAADLYPTGHIEFDEVGDNAYGGAVVYQVIEGEAYLVWPMAGAQREAVFPRPDWTPPS
;
A
#
# COMPACT_ATOMS: atom_id res chain seq x y z
N VAL A 1 -3.25 -13.02 -14.47
CA VAL A 1 -4.16 -11.91 -14.79
C VAL A 1 -3.74 -10.73 -13.92
N ILE A 2 -3.57 -9.55 -14.52
CA ILE A 2 -3.36 -8.31 -13.77
C ILE A 2 -4.60 -7.45 -14.02
N ILE A 3 -5.20 -6.94 -12.95
CA ILE A 3 -6.45 -6.17 -13.01
C ILE A 3 -6.38 -4.93 -12.13
N HIS A 4 -7.10 -3.87 -12.54
CA HIS A 4 -7.19 -2.60 -11.82
C HIS A 4 -8.64 -2.08 -11.66
N PRO A 5 -9.63 -2.90 -11.26
CA PRO A 5 -10.97 -2.41 -10.90
C PRO A 5 -10.99 -1.65 -9.57
N TYR A 6 -12.10 -0.96 -9.31
CA TYR A 6 -12.47 -0.51 -7.97
C TYR A 6 -13.08 -1.67 -7.15
N PHE A 7 -13.07 -1.56 -5.82
CA PHE A 7 -13.54 -2.55 -4.85
C PHE A 7 -14.77 -3.38 -5.26
N GLY A 8 -15.86 -2.73 -5.67
CA GLY A 8 -17.10 -3.44 -6.06
C GLY A 8 -16.92 -4.34 -7.29
N ASP A 9 -16.22 -3.84 -8.31
CA ASP A 9 -15.93 -4.56 -9.54
C ASP A 9 -14.88 -5.67 -9.31
N ALA A 10 -13.97 -5.46 -8.35
CA ALA A 10 -12.98 -6.46 -7.94
C ALA A 10 -13.66 -7.70 -7.36
N LEU A 11 -14.61 -7.51 -6.43
CA LEU A 11 -15.39 -8.61 -5.86
C LEU A 11 -16.27 -9.30 -6.91
N LEU A 12 -16.88 -8.54 -7.82
CA LEU A 12 -17.64 -9.11 -8.94
C LEU A 12 -16.74 -9.96 -9.85
N PHE A 13 -15.52 -9.51 -10.14
CA PHE A 13 -14.53 -10.25 -10.91
C PHE A 13 -14.12 -11.54 -10.19
N ALA A 14 -13.75 -11.48 -8.91
CA ALA A 14 -13.38 -12.66 -8.12
C ALA A 14 -14.50 -13.70 -8.11
N LYS A 15 -15.75 -13.25 -7.90
CA LYS A 15 -16.92 -14.11 -7.97
C LYS A 15 -17.09 -14.74 -9.36
N ALA A 16 -16.94 -13.96 -10.43
CA ALA A 16 -17.08 -14.47 -11.79
C ALA A 16 -16.01 -15.51 -12.14
N VAL A 17 -14.75 -15.28 -11.75
CA VAL A 17 -13.65 -16.25 -11.90
C VAL A 17 -14.02 -17.57 -11.22
N HIS A 18 -14.48 -17.48 -9.98
CA HIS A 18 -14.90 -18.62 -9.18
C HIS A 18 -16.09 -19.37 -9.81
N ASP A 19 -17.19 -18.67 -10.11
CA ASP A 19 -18.42 -19.26 -10.68
C ASP A 19 -18.19 -19.94 -12.04
N LEU A 20 -17.29 -19.40 -12.86
CA LEU A 20 -16.91 -19.96 -14.16
C LEU A 20 -15.97 -21.17 -14.03
N GLY A 21 -15.43 -21.44 -12.84
CA GLY A 21 -14.36 -22.41 -12.65
C GLY A 21 -13.10 -22.05 -13.44
N TRP A 22 -12.91 -20.77 -13.75
CA TRP A 22 -11.73 -20.31 -14.48
C TRP A 22 -10.55 -20.30 -13.51
N LYS A 23 -9.50 -21.04 -13.86
CA LYS A 23 -8.33 -21.27 -13.00
C LYS A 23 -7.11 -20.60 -13.60
N PRO A 24 -6.99 -19.26 -13.57
CA PRO A 24 -5.78 -18.60 -14.03
C PRO A 24 -4.60 -18.98 -13.12
N MET A 25 -3.39 -19.03 -13.68
CA MET A 25 -2.17 -19.33 -12.90
C MET A 25 -1.98 -18.38 -11.71
N PHE A 26 -2.41 -17.14 -11.87
CA PHE A 26 -2.19 -16.05 -10.93
C PHE A 26 -3.18 -14.90 -11.18
N ILE A 27 -3.58 -14.21 -10.12
CA ILE A 27 -4.38 -12.99 -10.17
C ILE A 27 -3.71 -11.95 -9.29
N ALA A 28 -3.44 -10.78 -9.86
CA ALA A 28 -2.94 -9.61 -9.15
C ALA A 28 -3.87 -8.42 -9.35
N GLY A 29 -4.41 -7.93 -8.23
CA GLY A 29 -5.03 -6.62 -8.13
C GLY A 29 -3.99 -5.52 -7.93
N GLN A 30 -4.30 -4.35 -8.47
CA GLN A 30 -3.52 -3.14 -8.33
C GLN A 30 -4.43 -1.98 -7.91
N GLY A 31 -3.88 -1.03 -7.15
CA GLY A 31 -4.61 0.15 -6.68
C GLY A 31 -5.88 -0.24 -5.94
N ALA A 32 -7.00 0.42 -6.24
CA ALA A 32 -8.23 0.37 -5.45
C ALA A 32 -9.05 -0.94 -5.55
N CYS A 33 -8.46 -2.06 -5.97
CA CYS A 33 -9.13 -3.37 -6.02
C CYS A 33 -9.49 -3.88 -4.62
N GLY A 34 -8.56 -3.76 -3.67
CA GLY A 34 -8.76 -4.14 -2.28
C GLY A 34 -8.86 -5.65 -2.01
N PHE A 35 -8.36 -6.55 -2.87
CA PHE A 35 -8.56 -8.01 -2.67
C PHE A 35 -8.06 -8.55 -1.32
N ALA A 36 -7.02 -7.93 -0.75
CA ALA A 36 -6.47 -8.30 0.55
C ALA A 36 -6.99 -7.42 1.70
N ASP A 37 -7.99 -6.57 1.45
CA ASP A 37 -8.64 -5.78 2.49
C ASP A 37 -9.52 -6.69 3.36
N PRO A 38 -9.62 -6.43 4.68
CA PRO A 38 -10.48 -7.20 5.59
C PRO A 38 -11.93 -7.33 5.08
N GLU A 39 -12.49 -6.26 4.51
CA GLU A 39 -13.85 -6.27 3.95
C GLU A 39 -13.98 -7.18 2.73
N SER A 40 -12.96 -7.26 1.88
CA SER A 40 -12.97 -8.16 0.71
C SER A 40 -12.86 -9.60 1.15
N ILE A 41 -12.06 -9.89 2.16
CA ILE A 41 -11.94 -11.24 2.73
C ILE A 41 -13.24 -11.66 3.41
N GLU A 42 -13.84 -10.78 4.22
CA GLU A 42 -15.11 -11.04 4.92
C GLU A 42 -16.26 -11.30 3.93
N SER A 43 -16.37 -10.48 2.88
CA SER A 43 -17.47 -10.57 1.91
C SER A 43 -17.23 -11.61 0.80
N GLY A 44 -15.98 -11.77 0.37
CA GLY A 44 -15.58 -12.62 -0.76
C GLY A 44 -15.26 -14.06 -0.36
N GLY A 45 -14.79 -14.31 0.86
CA GLY A 45 -14.41 -15.64 1.33
C GLY A 45 -13.47 -16.36 0.36
N GLU A 46 -13.83 -17.58 -0.04
CA GLU A 46 -13.06 -18.41 -0.98
C GLU A 46 -12.82 -17.76 -2.35
N THR A 47 -13.65 -16.79 -2.77
CA THR A 47 -13.52 -16.17 -4.10
C THR A 47 -12.29 -15.29 -4.22
N VAL A 48 -11.75 -14.79 -3.09
CA VAL A 48 -10.55 -13.97 -3.04
C VAL A 48 -9.30 -14.74 -2.62
N GLU A 49 -9.43 -16.04 -2.34
CA GLU A 49 -8.32 -16.91 -1.96
C GLU A 49 -7.25 -16.99 -3.06
N ASP A 50 -5.98 -17.03 -2.65
CA ASP A 50 -4.78 -16.98 -3.50
C ASP A 50 -4.65 -15.72 -4.38
N ILE A 51 -5.57 -14.75 -4.29
CA ILE A 51 -5.48 -13.49 -5.03
C ILE A 51 -4.50 -12.56 -4.33
N THR A 52 -3.63 -11.93 -5.12
CA THR A 52 -2.71 -10.91 -4.63
C THR A 52 -3.25 -9.51 -4.82
N GLN A 53 -2.80 -8.60 -3.96
CA GLN A 53 -3.08 -7.19 -4.02
C GLN A 53 -1.78 -6.42 -3.79
N THR A 54 -1.49 -5.48 -4.70
CA THR A 54 -0.38 -4.54 -4.52
C THR A 54 -0.82 -3.36 -3.66
N TYR A 55 -0.01 -2.96 -2.68
CA TYR A 55 -0.23 -1.75 -1.89
C TYR A 55 0.99 -0.84 -1.88
N SER A 56 0.76 0.46 -1.74
CA SER A 56 1.82 1.47 -1.49
C SER A 56 2.07 1.71 0.01
N TYR A 57 1.63 0.79 0.88
CA TYR A 57 1.81 0.81 2.32
C TYR A 57 1.77 -0.63 2.87
N SER A 58 2.45 -0.88 4.00
CA SER A 58 2.48 -2.20 4.63
C SER A 58 2.29 -2.10 6.14
N TRP A 59 1.18 -2.63 6.65
CA TRP A 59 1.01 -2.76 8.11
C TRP A 59 2.00 -3.74 8.73
N ALA A 60 2.56 -4.67 7.95
CA ALA A 60 3.56 -5.64 8.42
C ALA A 60 4.99 -5.07 8.53
N ARG A 61 5.23 -3.82 8.09
CA ARG A 61 6.54 -3.17 8.22
C ARG A 61 6.89 -2.96 9.70
N ASN A 62 8.02 -3.51 10.15
CA ASN A 62 8.41 -3.46 11.56
C ASN A 62 9.26 -2.22 11.89
N THR A 63 8.60 -1.06 11.98
CA THR A 63 9.20 0.19 12.48
C THR A 63 8.45 0.66 13.72
N ALA A 64 9.10 1.48 14.55
CA ALA A 64 8.52 1.91 15.82
C ALA A 64 7.20 2.67 15.61
N TYR A 65 7.18 3.63 14.68
CA TYR A 65 5.97 4.42 14.42
C TYR A 65 4.89 3.60 13.69
N ASN A 66 5.26 2.72 12.74
CA ASN A 66 4.28 1.88 12.05
C ASN A 66 3.57 0.93 13.02
N ASN A 67 4.31 0.29 13.94
CA ASN A 67 3.72 -0.58 14.96
C ASN A 67 2.74 0.18 15.87
N TRP A 68 3.09 1.40 16.28
CA TRP A 68 2.19 2.27 17.03
C TRP A 68 0.95 2.64 16.21
N PHE A 69 1.14 3.05 14.95
CA PHE A 69 0.07 3.46 14.05
C PHE A 69 -0.93 2.31 13.81
N VAL A 70 -0.45 1.11 13.50
CA VAL A 70 -1.28 -0.09 13.35
C VAL A 70 -2.08 -0.35 14.62
N SER A 71 -1.45 -0.28 15.79
CA SER A 71 -2.13 -0.52 17.08
C SER A 71 -3.23 0.50 17.37
N GLU A 72 -2.97 1.80 17.17
CA GLU A 72 -3.97 2.84 17.40
C GLU A 72 -5.09 2.81 16.34
N PHE A 73 -4.76 2.46 15.09
CA PHE A 73 -5.74 2.30 14.03
C PHE A 73 -6.67 1.12 14.33
N GLU A 74 -6.13 -0.04 14.74
CA GLU A 74 -6.93 -1.21 15.15
C GLU A 74 -7.81 -0.89 16.37
N LYS A 75 -7.28 -0.21 17.38
CA LYS A 75 -8.04 0.21 18.56
C LYS A 75 -9.21 1.12 18.20
N ARG A 76 -9.05 1.99 17.21
CA ARG A 76 -10.07 2.97 16.79
C ARG A 76 -11.10 2.38 15.84
N TYR A 77 -10.67 1.53 14.91
CA TYR A 77 -11.49 1.09 13.78
C TYR A 77 -11.81 -0.41 13.77
N GLY A 78 -11.21 -1.20 14.67
CA GLY A 78 -11.42 -2.65 14.76
C GLY A 78 -10.78 -3.47 13.65
N LYS A 79 -9.93 -2.85 12.81
CA LYS A 79 -9.26 -3.49 11.66
C LYS A 79 -7.88 -2.89 11.43
N LYS A 80 -7.02 -3.59 10.68
CA LYS A 80 -5.71 -3.07 10.26
C LYS A 80 -5.86 -1.92 9.27
N PRO A 81 -4.94 -0.94 9.28
CA PRO A 81 -4.88 0.05 8.21
C PRO A 81 -4.47 -0.66 6.91
N THR A 82 -5.25 -0.49 5.86
CA THR A 82 -4.91 -0.93 4.50
C THR A 82 -4.36 0.24 3.69
N GLU A 83 -4.25 0.10 2.37
CA GLU A 83 -3.63 1.06 1.46
C GLU A 83 -4.00 2.51 1.74
N ALA A 84 -5.28 2.87 1.65
CA ALA A 84 -5.70 4.27 1.78
C ALA A 84 -5.33 4.86 3.15
N GLY A 85 -5.48 4.09 4.23
CA GLY A 85 -5.17 4.55 5.59
C GLY A 85 -3.69 4.83 5.77
N GLY A 86 -2.83 3.96 5.26
CA GLY A 86 -1.38 4.16 5.28
C GLY A 86 -0.91 5.30 4.37
N ILE A 87 -1.42 5.35 3.13
CA ILE A 87 -1.09 6.39 2.14
C ILE A 87 -1.37 7.77 2.69
N VAL A 88 -2.59 7.99 3.19
CA VAL A 88 -2.96 9.30 3.74
C VAL A 88 -2.09 9.66 4.94
N SER A 89 -1.75 8.69 5.79
CA SER A 89 -0.95 8.93 6.99
C SER A 89 0.47 9.38 6.66
N TYR A 90 1.21 8.66 5.82
CA TYR A 90 2.56 9.10 5.45
C TYR A 90 2.55 10.37 4.59
N SER A 91 1.50 10.59 3.79
CA SER A 91 1.38 11.79 2.95
C SER A 91 1.23 13.05 3.81
N LEU A 92 0.43 12.98 4.88
CA LEU A 92 0.29 14.09 5.83
C LEU A 92 1.61 14.38 6.56
N TRP A 93 2.36 13.35 6.95
CA TRP A 93 3.70 13.54 7.50
C TRP A 93 4.67 14.14 6.48
N THR A 94 4.63 13.69 5.23
CA THR A 94 5.46 14.24 4.15
C THR A 94 5.17 15.73 3.94
N ILE A 95 3.90 16.13 3.92
CA ILE A 95 3.48 17.53 3.84
C ILE A 95 4.02 18.32 5.02
N LYS A 96 3.95 17.79 6.25
CA LYS A 96 4.52 18.45 7.43
C LYS A 96 6.02 18.69 7.27
N GLU A 97 6.79 17.66 6.91
CA GLU A 97 8.25 17.80 6.76
C GLU A 97 8.61 18.84 5.68
N ALA A 98 7.90 18.85 4.55
CA ALA A 98 8.10 19.85 3.51
C ALA A 98 7.73 21.29 3.97
N LEU A 99 6.68 21.44 4.78
CA LEU A 99 6.31 22.74 5.36
C LEU A 99 7.29 23.23 6.43
N GLU A 100 7.88 22.32 7.21
CA GLU A 100 8.96 22.66 8.14
C GLU A 100 10.21 23.14 7.37
N LEU A 101 10.60 22.41 6.31
CA LEU A 101 11.70 22.81 5.44
C LEU A 101 11.43 24.14 4.74
N TYR A 102 10.19 24.40 4.29
CA TYR A 102 9.78 25.69 3.76
C TYR A 102 10.06 26.83 4.76
N GLY A 103 9.72 26.64 6.03
CA GLY A 103 9.96 27.64 7.07
C GLY A 103 11.44 27.91 7.32
N GLU A 104 12.31 26.93 7.07
CA GLU A 104 13.76 27.08 7.14
C GLU A 104 14.35 27.77 5.90
N MET A 105 13.85 27.41 4.71
CA MET A 105 14.33 27.94 3.42
C MET A 105 13.86 29.38 3.18
N PHE A 106 12.65 29.72 3.61
CA PHE A 106 11.99 31.00 3.34
C PHE A 106 11.45 31.65 4.64
N PRO A 107 12.31 31.96 5.62
CA PRO A 107 11.88 32.40 6.96
C PRO A 107 11.13 33.74 6.97
N GLU A 108 11.29 34.57 5.94
CA GLU A 108 10.61 35.86 5.79
C GLU A 108 9.32 35.76 4.95
N ASP A 109 9.02 34.58 4.38
CA ASP A 109 7.81 34.38 3.60
C ASP A 109 6.65 33.90 4.49
N GLU A 110 5.84 34.85 4.93
CA GLU A 110 4.63 34.61 5.72
C GLU A 110 3.38 34.28 4.85
N THR A 111 3.53 34.19 3.53
CA THR A 111 2.40 34.10 2.58
C THR A 111 2.12 32.70 2.06
N LEU A 112 3.05 31.75 2.28
CA LEU A 112 3.03 30.43 1.64
C LEU A 112 3.07 30.57 0.11
N ASP A 113 4.06 31.31 -0.40
CA ASP A 113 4.20 31.52 -1.84
C ASP A 113 4.27 30.17 -2.57
N PRO A 114 3.49 29.95 -3.65
CA PRO A 114 3.45 28.66 -4.34
C PRO A 114 4.80 28.21 -4.92
N ASP A 115 5.64 29.13 -5.37
CA ASP A 115 6.95 28.80 -5.95
C ASP A 115 7.91 28.40 -4.82
N HIS A 116 7.91 29.12 -3.69
CA HIS A 116 8.67 28.75 -2.50
C HIS A 116 8.21 27.41 -1.90
N LEU A 117 6.91 27.15 -1.85
CA LEU A 117 6.37 25.84 -1.45
C LEU A 117 6.88 24.74 -2.38
N ARG A 118 6.80 24.96 -3.70
CA ARG A 118 7.31 24.00 -4.67
C ARG A 118 8.79 23.73 -4.43
N ASP A 119 9.61 24.75 -4.26
CA ASP A 119 11.04 24.61 -4.01
C ASP A 119 11.32 23.78 -2.75
N ALA A 120 10.58 24.01 -1.66
CA ALA A 120 10.72 23.22 -0.44
C ALA A 120 10.29 21.77 -0.62
N PHE A 121 9.17 21.51 -1.31
CA PHE A 121 8.74 20.15 -1.63
C PHE A 121 9.75 19.43 -2.52
N MET A 122 10.37 20.11 -3.48
CA MET A 122 11.40 19.51 -4.35
C MET A 122 12.74 19.30 -3.62
N ALA A 123 12.99 20.01 -2.52
CA ALA A 123 14.22 19.91 -1.74
C ALA A 123 14.12 18.91 -0.56
N VAL A 124 12.92 18.42 -0.23
CA VAL A 124 12.73 17.57 0.95
C VAL A 124 13.30 16.17 0.73
N GLU A 125 14.10 15.70 1.69
CA GLU A 125 14.60 14.32 1.76
C GLU A 125 14.20 13.75 3.13
N ILE A 126 13.38 12.69 3.13
CA ILE A 126 12.86 12.09 4.36
C ILE A 126 13.33 10.64 4.47
N THR A 127 14.30 10.42 5.36
CA THR A 127 14.93 9.11 5.62
C THR A 127 14.67 8.58 7.03
N SER A 128 13.98 9.35 7.88
CA SER A 128 13.64 8.96 9.25
C SER A 128 12.34 9.62 9.72
N GLY A 129 11.84 9.19 10.88
CA GLY A 129 10.60 9.72 11.45
C GLY A 129 9.33 9.10 10.85
N PRO A 130 8.14 9.61 11.23
CA PRO A 130 6.86 8.98 10.92
C PRO A 130 6.60 8.71 9.42
N ALA A 131 6.95 9.65 8.53
CA ALA A 131 6.76 9.45 7.09
C ALA A 131 7.61 8.27 6.58
N ALA A 132 8.90 8.25 6.90
CA ALA A 132 9.81 7.15 6.52
C ALA A 132 9.46 5.83 7.22
N ASP A 133 9.01 5.87 8.47
CA ASP A 133 8.62 4.65 9.18
C ASP A 133 7.41 3.97 8.54
N LEU A 134 6.48 4.75 7.97
CA LEU A 134 5.28 4.26 7.28
C LEU A 134 5.50 3.94 5.80
N TYR A 135 6.39 4.66 5.11
CA TYR A 135 6.60 4.49 3.68
C TYR A 135 7.31 3.16 3.38
N PRO A 136 6.93 2.40 2.32
CA PRO A 136 7.45 1.05 2.08
C PRO A 136 8.99 0.95 2.03
N THR A 137 9.65 1.90 1.37
CA THR A 137 11.11 1.94 1.22
C THR A 137 11.81 2.62 2.39
N GLY A 138 11.08 3.36 3.22
CA GLY A 138 11.65 4.23 4.25
C GLY A 138 12.36 5.46 3.73
N HIS A 139 12.17 5.80 2.46
CA HIS A 139 12.78 6.97 1.85
C HIS A 139 11.76 7.69 0.95
N ILE A 140 11.63 9.00 1.13
CA ILE A 140 10.83 9.89 0.29
C ILE A 140 11.71 11.04 -0.16
N GLU A 141 11.88 11.18 -1.47
CA GLU A 141 12.59 12.27 -2.13
C GLU A 141 11.93 12.46 -3.50
N PHE A 142 11.73 13.70 -3.94
CA PHE A 142 11.06 13.98 -5.21
C PHE A 142 12.07 14.24 -6.32
N ASP A 143 11.92 13.57 -7.46
CA ASP A 143 12.74 13.76 -8.64
C ASP A 143 12.38 15.05 -9.40
N GLU A 144 13.08 15.34 -10.49
CA GLU A 144 12.91 16.56 -11.29
C GLU A 144 11.47 16.79 -11.81
N VAL A 145 10.68 15.72 -11.96
CA VAL A 145 9.29 15.80 -12.42
C VAL A 145 8.27 15.79 -11.26
N GLY A 146 8.74 15.58 -10.03
CA GLY A 146 7.94 15.57 -8.82
C GLY A 146 7.42 14.18 -8.41
N ASP A 147 7.94 13.11 -9.03
CA ASP A 147 7.66 11.74 -8.61
C ASP A 147 8.56 11.36 -7.44
N ASN A 148 8.10 10.50 -6.54
CA ASN A 148 8.98 9.98 -5.48
C ASN A 148 10.03 9.04 -6.10
N ALA A 149 11.29 9.46 -6.09
CA ALA A 149 12.44 8.72 -6.62
C ALA A 149 12.63 7.34 -5.95
N TYR A 150 12.09 7.18 -4.74
CA TYR A 150 12.12 5.96 -3.94
C TYR A 150 10.75 5.32 -3.80
N GLY A 151 9.89 5.50 -4.82
CA GLY A 151 8.59 4.84 -4.91
C GLY A 151 8.71 3.32 -4.69
N GLY A 152 7.88 2.80 -3.80
CA GLY A 152 7.86 1.38 -3.47
C GLY A 152 6.46 0.85 -3.27
N ALA A 153 6.32 -0.45 -3.49
CA ALA A 153 5.09 -1.18 -3.25
C ALA A 153 5.39 -2.42 -2.41
N VAL A 154 4.33 -3.03 -1.91
CA VAL A 154 4.35 -4.35 -1.29
C VAL A 154 3.23 -5.19 -1.89
N VAL A 155 3.33 -6.51 -1.78
CA VAL A 155 2.28 -7.42 -2.25
C VAL A 155 1.77 -8.22 -1.06
N TYR A 156 0.46 -8.14 -0.85
CA TYR A 156 -0.27 -9.03 0.04
C TYR A 156 -0.96 -10.12 -0.77
N GLN A 157 -1.09 -11.30 -0.18
CA GLN A 157 -1.89 -12.40 -0.73
C GLN A 157 -2.87 -12.88 0.32
N VAL A 158 -4.09 -13.21 -0.08
CA VAL A 158 -5.04 -13.93 0.77
C VAL A 158 -4.64 -15.40 0.80
N ILE A 159 -4.29 -15.89 1.99
CA ILE A 159 -3.87 -17.27 2.25
C ILE A 159 -4.59 -17.75 3.49
N GLU A 160 -5.31 -18.86 3.38
CA GLU A 160 -6.15 -19.45 4.43
C GLU A 160 -7.15 -18.44 5.00
N GLY A 161 -7.73 -17.59 4.14
CA GLY A 161 -8.70 -16.57 4.55
C GLY A 161 -8.10 -15.37 5.30
N GLU A 162 -6.79 -15.18 5.28
CA GLU A 162 -6.14 -14.00 5.87
C GLU A 162 -5.13 -13.36 4.90
N ALA A 163 -4.96 -12.03 4.98
CA ALA A 163 -3.98 -11.31 4.18
C ALA A 163 -2.57 -11.39 4.81
N TYR A 164 -1.60 -11.89 4.04
CA TYR A 164 -0.20 -11.94 4.43
C TYR A 164 0.69 -11.16 3.46
N LEU A 165 1.68 -10.45 4.00
CA LEU A 165 2.73 -9.85 3.19
C LEU A 165 3.57 -10.97 2.55
N VAL A 166 3.64 -11.01 1.22
CA VAL A 166 4.40 -12.02 0.47
C VAL A 166 5.55 -11.43 -0.36
N TRP A 167 5.54 -10.11 -0.57
CA TRP A 167 6.65 -9.39 -1.22
C TRP A 167 6.80 -7.98 -0.64
N PRO A 168 8.03 -7.47 -0.41
CA PRO A 168 9.33 -8.08 -0.73
C PRO A 168 9.67 -9.30 0.13
N MET A 169 10.37 -10.28 -0.45
CA MET A 169 10.69 -11.56 0.21
C MET A 169 11.44 -11.37 1.53
N ALA A 170 12.32 -10.38 1.61
CA ALA A 170 13.11 -10.09 2.81
C ALA A 170 12.27 -9.69 4.04
N GLY A 171 11.03 -9.23 3.83
CA GLY A 171 10.10 -8.85 4.90
C GLY A 171 8.81 -9.65 4.89
N ALA A 172 8.72 -10.72 4.10
CA ALA A 172 7.48 -11.48 3.92
C ALA A 172 7.08 -12.23 5.20
N GLN A 173 5.79 -12.22 5.51
CA GLN A 173 5.19 -12.99 6.59
C GLN A 173 4.92 -14.44 6.16
N ARG A 174 4.66 -14.66 4.87
CA ARG A 174 4.48 -15.97 4.25
C ARG A 174 5.10 -15.97 2.85
N GLU A 175 5.44 -17.16 2.35
CA GLU A 175 5.76 -17.33 0.93
C GLU A 175 4.49 -17.16 0.09
N ALA A 176 4.63 -16.58 -1.11
CA ALA A 176 3.51 -16.50 -2.04
C ALA A 176 3.11 -17.89 -2.53
N VAL A 177 1.81 -18.18 -2.55
CA VAL A 177 1.24 -19.35 -3.23
C VAL A 177 1.26 -19.07 -4.73
N PHE A 178 2.23 -19.65 -5.43
CA PHE A 178 2.38 -19.52 -6.88
C PHE A 178 3.01 -20.78 -7.51
N PRO A 179 2.46 -21.33 -8.60
CA PRO A 179 1.17 -20.95 -9.20
C PRO A 179 0.01 -21.28 -8.25
N ARG A 180 -1.19 -20.75 -8.53
CA ARG A 180 -2.40 -21.16 -7.79
C ARG A 180 -2.54 -22.69 -7.79
N PRO A 181 -2.93 -23.33 -6.68
CA PRO A 181 -2.98 -24.79 -6.59
C PRO A 181 -4.01 -25.44 -7.53
N ASP A 182 -5.02 -24.66 -7.93
CA ASP A 182 -6.08 -25.09 -8.84
C ASP A 182 -5.71 -24.94 -10.33
N TRP A 183 -4.60 -24.28 -10.64
CA TRP A 183 -4.14 -24.08 -12.02
C TRP A 183 -3.59 -25.37 -12.62
N THR A 184 -3.90 -25.59 -13.90
CA THR A 184 -3.34 -26.69 -14.70
C THR A 184 -2.67 -26.11 -15.95
N PRO A 185 -1.47 -26.60 -16.33
CA PRO A 185 -0.81 -26.16 -17.55
C PRO A 185 -1.65 -26.50 -18.78
N PRO A 186 -1.67 -25.64 -19.82
CA PRO A 186 -2.27 -25.99 -21.10
C PRO A 186 -1.65 -27.27 -21.65
N SER A 187 -2.49 -28.15 -22.20
CA SER A 187 -2.08 -29.38 -22.91
C SER A 187 -1.36 -29.10 -24.22
#